data_AF-A0A6A2ZIV5-F1
#
_entry.id   AF-A0A6A2ZIV5-F1
#
_cell.length_a   1.000
_cell.length_b   1.000
_cell.length_c   1.000
_cell.angle_alpha   90.00
_cell.angle_beta   90.00
_cell.angle_gamma   90.00
#
_symmetry.space_group_name_H-M   'P 1'
#
loop_
_entity.id
_entity.type
_entity.pdbx_description
1 polymer ?
#
loop_
_entity_poly.entity_id
_entity_poly.type
_entity_poly.pdbx_seq_one_letter_code
_entity_poly.pdbx_strand_id
1 'polypeptide(L)'
;MLPDEAHKGEGSNQSTRRGILLDDASGDLGNFHGHSKASLREEALSSILKALTVNIEQNFVDRNFVTLVYQCLHCIKKGSPKEMKQAAHIIGLSSMITTSADKVHEAYDYVPTALSQGELKAKFNTLEILGCLAVVTFFGASNSDETEQAMKLLWDFINPDPGHSV
;
A
#
# COMPACT_ATOMS: atom_id res chain seq x y z
N MET A 1 -24.25 -31.42 -37.95
CA MET A 1 -25.27 -31.38 -36.88
C MET A 1 -24.62 -31.93 -35.62
N LEU A 2 -24.08 -31.03 -34.80
CA LEU A 2 -23.53 -31.22 -33.45
C LEU A 2 -23.84 -29.90 -32.71
N PRO A 3 -24.29 -29.92 -31.44
CA PRO A 3 -24.71 -28.70 -30.76
C PRO A 3 -23.55 -27.98 -30.07
N ASP A 4 -23.59 -26.65 -30.09
CA ASP A 4 -22.77 -25.72 -29.29
C ASP A 4 -23.07 -25.91 -27.80
N GLU A 5 -22.05 -26.23 -27.00
CA GLU A 5 -22.13 -26.16 -25.55
C GLU A 5 -21.94 -24.72 -25.06
N ALA A 6 -22.84 -24.34 -24.15
CA ALA A 6 -22.95 -23.02 -23.58
C ALA A 6 -21.83 -22.68 -22.59
N HIS A 7 -20.97 -21.74 -22.95
CA HIS A 7 -20.20 -20.95 -21.97
C HIS A 7 -21.00 -19.70 -21.58
N LYS A 8 -21.90 -19.84 -20.58
CA LYS A 8 -22.58 -18.68 -19.97
C LYS A 8 -22.78 -18.94 -18.47
N GLY A 9 -21.83 -18.49 -17.65
CA GLY A 9 -21.95 -18.65 -16.18
C GLY A 9 -20.97 -17.85 -15.30
N GLU A 10 -19.78 -17.49 -15.77
CA GLU A 10 -18.76 -16.93 -14.87
C GLU A 10 -18.73 -15.40 -14.75
N GLY A 11 -19.21 -14.68 -15.77
CA GLY A 11 -19.13 -13.21 -15.81
C GLY A 11 -20.03 -12.47 -14.82
N SER A 12 -21.20 -13.02 -14.45
CA SER A 12 -22.15 -12.34 -13.55
C SER A 12 -21.73 -12.43 -12.08
N ASN A 13 -21.24 -13.59 -11.63
CA ASN A 13 -20.79 -13.77 -10.24
C ASN A 13 -19.51 -13.00 -9.92
N GLN A 14 -18.61 -12.87 -10.90
CA GLN A 14 -17.39 -12.08 -10.71
C GLN A 14 -17.71 -10.59 -10.67
N SER A 15 -18.58 -10.08 -11.56
CA SER A 15 -18.98 -8.67 -11.56
C SER A 15 -19.74 -8.27 -10.28
N THR A 16 -20.61 -9.14 -9.76
CA THR A 16 -21.33 -8.88 -8.50
C THR A 16 -20.39 -8.91 -7.30
N ARG A 17 -19.45 -9.86 -7.24
CA ARG A 17 -18.42 -9.91 -6.19
C ARG A 17 -17.47 -8.72 -6.23
N ARG A 18 -17.16 -8.21 -7.43
CA ARG A 18 -16.37 -6.98 -7.63
C ARG A 18 -17.08 -5.75 -7.05
N GLY A 19 -18.36 -5.58 -7.34
CA GLY A 19 -19.15 -4.46 -6.81
C GLY A 19 -19.20 -4.42 -5.29
N ILE A 20 -19.45 -5.58 -4.66
CA ILE A 20 -19.51 -5.69 -3.18
C ILE A 20 -18.15 -5.35 -2.54
N LEU A 21 -17.05 -5.87 -3.09
CA LEU A 21 -15.71 -5.61 -2.56
C LEU A 21 -15.29 -4.13 -2.66
N LEU A 22 -15.78 -3.42 -3.68
CA LEU A 22 -15.52 -1.98 -3.89
C LEU A 22 -16.34 -1.09 -2.96
N ASP A 23 -17.60 -1.45 -2.72
CA ASP A 23 -18.47 -0.76 -1.76
C ASP A 23 -17.93 -0.94 -0.34
N ASP A 24 -17.48 -2.16 0.00
CA ASP A 24 -16.83 -2.47 1.28
C ASP A 24 -15.51 -1.67 1.43
N ALA A 25 -14.62 -1.69 0.44
CA ALA A 25 -13.35 -0.95 0.50
C ALA A 25 -13.53 0.58 0.55
N SER A 26 -14.55 1.12 -0.14
CA SER A 26 -14.88 2.55 -0.09
C SER A 26 -15.51 2.95 1.25
N GLY A 27 -16.37 2.10 1.82
CA GLY A 27 -16.90 2.29 3.17
C GLY A 27 -15.80 2.23 4.24
N ASP A 28 -14.88 1.28 4.08
CA ASP A 28 -13.73 1.08 4.97
C ASP A 28 -12.73 2.23 4.93
N LEU A 29 -12.53 2.86 3.75
CA LEU A 29 -11.75 4.10 3.62
C LEU A 29 -12.35 5.25 4.44
N GLY A 30 -13.68 5.28 4.57
CA GLY A 30 -14.40 6.23 5.41
C GLY A 30 -14.18 5.99 6.91
N ASN A 31 -14.00 4.74 7.31
CA ASN A 31 -13.80 4.33 8.71
C ASN A 31 -12.40 4.68 9.28
N PHE A 32 -11.51 5.25 8.47
CA PHE A 32 -10.18 5.69 8.93
C PHE A 32 -10.17 7.01 9.73
N HIS A 33 -11.27 7.77 9.75
CA HIS A 33 -11.31 9.05 10.47
C HIS A 33 -11.47 8.88 12.00
N GLY A 34 -10.41 9.23 12.74
CA GLY A 34 -10.44 9.84 14.08
C GLY A 34 -10.74 8.97 15.31
N HIS A 35 -11.61 7.96 15.22
CA HIS A 35 -12.06 7.21 16.41
C HIS A 35 -12.35 5.72 16.18
N SER A 36 -11.92 5.17 15.05
CA SER A 36 -12.13 3.75 14.75
C SER A 36 -11.28 2.86 15.65
N LYS A 37 -11.93 1.86 16.28
CA LYS A 37 -11.28 0.85 17.13
C LYS A 37 -10.16 0.18 16.32
N ALA A 38 -9.02 -0.12 16.94
CA ALA A 38 -7.88 -0.73 16.24
C ALA A 38 -8.26 -2.00 15.43
N SER A 39 -9.22 -2.78 15.94
CA SER A 39 -9.77 -3.94 15.23
C SER A 39 -10.44 -3.60 13.90
N LEU A 40 -11.18 -2.48 13.82
CA LEU A 40 -11.87 -2.05 12.61
C LEU A 40 -10.89 -1.53 11.56
N ARG A 41 -9.83 -0.83 11.99
CA ARG A 41 -8.77 -0.38 11.06
C ARG A 41 -7.99 -1.55 10.48
N GLU A 42 -7.68 -2.55 11.29
CA GLU A 42 -7.00 -3.77 10.83
C GLU A 42 -7.87 -4.57 9.83
N GLU A 43 -9.17 -4.66 10.08
CA GLU A 43 -10.13 -5.29 9.17
C GLU A 43 -10.23 -4.51 7.84
N ALA A 44 -10.36 -3.19 7.90
CA ALA A 44 -10.34 -2.31 6.73
C ALA A 44 -9.06 -2.46 5.89
N LEU A 45 -7.88 -2.45 6.53
CA LEU A 45 -6.61 -2.70 5.84
C LEU A 45 -6.57 -4.09 5.20
N SER A 46 -7.12 -5.11 5.86
CA SER A 46 -7.20 -6.46 5.31
C SER A 46 -8.12 -6.54 4.08
N SER A 47 -9.27 -5.86 4.14
CA SER A 47 -10.25 -5.76 3.06
C SER A 47 -9.63 -5.07 1.84
N ILE A 48 -9.03 -3.89 2.03
CA ILE A 48 -8.35 -3.13 1.00
C ILE A 48 -7.20 -3.94 0.38
N LEU A 49 -6.34 -4.55 1.20
CA LEU A 49 -5.22 -5.35 0.69
C LEU A 49 -5.70 -6.54 -0.15
N LYS A 50 -6.77 -7.21 0.29
CA LYS A 50 -7.38 -8.31 -0.46
C LYS A 50 -7.95 -7.82 -1.79
N ALA A 51 -8.58 -6.65 -1.81
CA ALA A 51 -9.05 -6.02 -3.04
C ALA A 51 -7.89 -5.80 -4.01
N LEU A 52 -6.82 -5.14 -3.57
CA LEU A 52 -5.66 -4.83 -4.42
C LEU A 52 -4.92 -6.06 -4.96
N THR A 53 -4.91 -7.18 -4.21
CA THR A 53 -4.16 -8.40 -4.59
C THR A 53 -4.97 -9.40 -5.42
N VAL A 54 -6.27 -9.56 -5.12
CA VAL A 54 -7.14 -10.53 -5.82
C VAL A 54 -7.75 -9.91 -7.07
N ASN A 55 -7.90 -8.59 -7.09
CA ASN A 55 -8.61 -7.90 -8.15
C ASN A 55 -8.04 -6.49 -8.35
N ILE A 56 -7.13 -6.34 -9.31
CA ILE A 56 -6.46 -5.07 -9.60
C ILE A 56 -7.50 -4.03 -10.05
N GLU A 57 -8.04 -3.27 -9.09
CA GLU A 57 -9.05 -2.23 -9.31
C GLU A 57 -8.37 -0.89 -9.50
N GLN A 58 -7.77 -0.70 -10.67
CA GLN A 58 -7.00 0.49 -11.02
C GLN A 58 -7.79 1.79 -10.85
N ASN A 59 -9.06 1.81 -11.26
CA ASN A 59 -9.93 2.99 -11.10
C ASN A 59 -10.12 3.39 -9.63
N PHE A 60 -10.20 2.41 -8.71
CA PHE A 60 -10.30 2.68 -7.28
C PHE A 60 -9.00 3.28 -6.76
N VAL A 61 -7.86 2.71 -7.15
CA VAL A 61 -6.54 3.22 -6.76
C VAL A 61 -6.33 4.63 -7.29
N ASP A 62 -6.54 4.89 -8.57
CA ASP A 62 -6.32 6.21 -9.17
C ASP A 62 -7.16 7.31 -8.51
N ARG A 63 -8.40 6.99 -8.11
CA ARG A 63 -9.29 7.93 -7.43
C ARG A 63 -8.89 8.19 -5.98
N ASN A 64 -8.40 7.18 -5.28
CA ASN A 64 -8.18 7.23 -3.82
C ASN A 64 -6.71 7.23 -3.41
N PHE A 65 -5.77 7.23 -4.35
CA PHE A 65 -4.33 7.01 -4.09
C PHE A 65 -3.78 7.89 -2.96
N VAL A 66 -3.99 9.21 -3.05
CA VAL A 66 -3.47 10.17 -2.05
C VAL A 66 -4.05 9.87 -0.67
N THR A 67 -5.35 9.60 -0.59
CA THR A 67 -6.03 9.24 0.67
C THR A 67 -5.52 7.91 1.23
N LEU A 68 -5.36 6.89 0.39
CA LEU A 68 -4.83 5.58 0.77
C LEU A 68 -3.41 5.70 1.32
N VAL A 69 -2.53 6.43 0.63
CA VAL A 69 -1.14 6.65 1.06
C VAL A 69 -1.13 7.39 2.40
N TYR A 70 -1.86 8.49 2.53
CA TYR A 70 -1.92 9.26 3.77
C TYR A 70 -2.41 8.44 4.97
N GLN A 71 -3.48 7.66 4.78
CA GLN A 71 -4.05 6.80 5.81
C GLN A 71 -3.10 5.65 6.18
N CYS A 72 -2.45 5.03 5.19
CA CYS A 72 -1.46 4.00 5.43
C CYS A 72 -0.25 4.56 6.21
N LEU A 73 0.23 5.76 5.86
CA LEU A 73 1.30 6.43 6.61
C LEU A 73 0.89 6.70 8.06
N HIS A 74 -0.38 7.02 8.33
CA HIS A 74 -0.88 7.13 9.70
C HIS A 74 -0.81 5.79 10.44
N CYS A 75 -1.26 4.70 9.82
CA CYS A 75 -1.15 3.35 10.39
C CYS A 75 0.29 2.90 10.60
N ILE A 76 1.21 3.29 9.72
CA ILE A 76 2.63 3.00 9.92
C ILE A 76 3.17 3.73 11.15
N LYS A 77 2.78 4.99 11.36
CA LYS A 77 3.26 5.79 12.51
C LYS A 77 2.66 5.37 13.86
N LYS A 78 1.40 4.91 13.90
CA LYS A 78 0.64 4.75 15.15
C LYS A 78 -0.07 3.40 15.32
N GLY A 79 -0.03 2.53 14.31
CA GLY A 79 -0.75 1.27 14.31
C GLY A 79 -0.03 0.14 15.02
N SER A 80 -0.71 -0.99 15.14
CA SER A 80 -0.11 -2.27 15.53
C SER A 80 0.90 -2.76 14.47
N PRO A 81 1.85 -3.65 14.80
CA PRO A 81 2.76 -4.23 13.82
C PRO A 81 2.07 -4.83 12.59
N LYS A 82 0.86 -5.38 12.78
CA LYS A 82 0.04 -5.92 11.69
C LYS A 82 -0.56 -4.81 10.82
N GLU A 83 -1.14 -3.76 11.42
CA GLU A 83 -1.64 -2.59 10.68
C GLU A 83 -0.52 -1.95 9.85
N MET A 84 0.65 -1.77 10.46
CA MET A 84 1.83 -1.21 9.80
C MET A 84 2.23 -2.07 8.58
N LYS A 85 2.23 -3.41 8.71
CA LYS A 85 2.61 -4.34 7.64
C LYS A 85 1.66 -4.26 6.45
N GLN A 86 0.36 -4.24 6.73
CA GLN A 86 -0.65 -4.15 5.69
C GLN A 86 -0.62 -2.79 5.00
N ALA A 87 -0.43 -1.71 5.78
CA ALA A 87 -0.29 -0.36 5.26
C ALA A 87 0.92 -0.20 4.32
N ALA A 88 2.09 -0.72 4.69
CA ALA A 88 3.28 -0.70 3.83
C ALA A 88 3.02 -1.46 2.51
N HIS A 89 2.35 -2.61 2.58
CA HIS A 89 2.02 -3.39 1.39
C HIS A 89 1.01 -2.67 0.47
N ILE A 90 -0.01 -2.02 1.06
CA ILE A 90 -1.00 -1.23 0.32
C ILE A 90 -0.34 -0.06 -0.41
N ILE A 91 0.59 0.67 0.23
CA ILE A 91 1.33 1.76 -0.42
C ILE A 91 2.11 1.24 -1.64
N GLY A 92 2.87 0.14 -1.47
CA GLY A 92 3.63 -0.47 -2.57
C GLY A 92 2.72 -0.90 -3.73
N LEU A 93 1.65 -1.65 -3.44
CA LEU A 93 0.70 -2.09 -4.47
C LEU A 93 0.02 -0.92 -5.16
N SER A 94 -0.43 0.09 -4.40
CA SER A 94 -1.08 1.28 -4.98
C SER A 94 -0.14 2.01 -5.92
N SER A 95 1.14 2.10 -5.58
CA SER A 95 2.18 2.77 -6.40
C SER A 95 2.45 2.02 -7.70
N MET A 96 2.34 0.69 -7.69
CA MET A 96 2.48 -0.14 -8.89
C MET A 96 1.23 -0.15 -9.78
N ILE A 97 0.04 0.04 -9.18
CA ILE A 97 -1.25 -0.05 -9.89
C ILE A 97 -1.66 1.29 -10.52
N THR A 98 -1.34 2.41 -9.88
CA THR A 98 -1.78 3.74 -10.36
C THR A 98 -1.18 4.08 -11.72
N THR A 99 -1.94 4.83 -12.53
CA THR A 99 -1.48 5.33 -13.83
C THR A 99 -0.79 6.70 -13.75
N SER A 100 -0.80 7.32 -12.57
CA SER A 100 -0.35 8.70 -12.39
C SER A 100 1.07 8.73 -11.80
N ALA A 101 2.06 8.97 -12.66
CA ALA A 101 3.45 9.16 -12.24
C ALA A 101 3.58 10.30 -11.22
N ASP A 102 2.89 11.42 -11.43
CA ASP A 102 2.91 12.58 -10.52
C ASP A 102 2.48 12.22 -9.10
N LYS A 103 1.43 11.40 -8.95
CA LYS A 103 0.96 10.94 -7.63
C LYS A 103 1.97 10.02 -6.95
N VAL A 104 2.62 9.15 -7.71
CA VAL A 104 3.65 8.25 -7.14
C VAL A 104 4.91 9.04 -6.77
N HIS A 105 5.28 10.03 -7.58
CA HIS A 105 6.38 10.94 -7.26
C HIS A 105 6.08 11.75 -5.99
N GLU A 106 4.86 12.27 -5.84
CA GLU A 106 4.44 12.92 -4.59
C GLU A 106 4.50 11.94 -3.39
N ALA A 107 4.08 10.68 -3.55
CA ALA A 107 4.22 9.68 -2.49
C ALA A 107 5.69 9.39 -2.17
N TYR A 108 6.58 9.39 -3.17
CA TYR A 108 8.02 9.24 -2.99
C TYR A 108 8.62 10.37 -2.14
N ASP A 109 8.10 11.59 -2.18
CA ASP A 109 8.62 12.69 -1.34
C ASP A 109 8.38 12.46 0.16
N TYR A 110 7.29 11.77 0.54
CA TYR A 110 6.88 11.64 1.94
C TYR A 110 7.10 10.24 2.54
N VAL A 111 7.00 9.19 1.73
CA VAL A 111 7.09 7.79 2.20
C VAL A 111 8.47 7.46 2.79
N PRO A 112 9.61 7.73 2.13
CA PRO A 112 10.94 7.48 2.67
C PRO A 112 11.14 8.14 4.03
N THR A 113 10.79 9.43 4.17
CA THR A 113 10.90 10.15 5.44
C THR A 113 10.03 9.54 6.53
N ALA A 114 8.80 9.15 6.19
CA ALA A 114 7.89 8.53 7.15
C ALA A 114 8.35 7.15 7.60
N LEU A 115 8.93 6.34 6.70
CA LEU A 115 9.44 5.00 7.00
C LEU A 115 10.77 5.03 7.76
N SER A 116 11.58 6.07 7.58
CA SER A 116 12.90 6.21 8.19
C SER A 116 12.89 6.61 9.67
N GLN A 117 11.73 6.91 10.25
CA GLN A 117 11.64 7.35 11.65
C GLN A 117 12.09 6.23 12.60
N GLY A 118 13.05 6.55 13.49
CA GLY A 118 13.86 5.57 14.23
C GLY A 118 13.10 4.52 15.06
N GLU A 119 11.88 4.82 15.52
CA GLU A 119 11.06 3.83 16.24
C GLU A 119 10.54 2.69 15.36
N LEU A 120 10.47 2.90 14.04
CA LEU A 120 9.95 1.91 13.09
C LEU A 120 10.96 0.79 12.81
N LYS A 121 12.26 1.09 12.85
CA LYS A 121 13.35 0.11 12.66
C LYS A 121 13.29 -1.02 13.70
N ALA A 122 12.89 -0.73 14.94
CA ALA A 122 12.84 -1.70 16.04
C ALA A 122 11.52 -2.51 16.12
N LYS A 123 10.42 -1.98 15.58
CA LYS A 123 9.07 -2.54 15.74
C LYS A 123 8.64 -3.44 14.58
N PHE A 124 9.43 -3.53 13.52
CA PHE A 124 8.94 -3.97 12.21
C PHE A 124 9.81 -5.04 11.55
N ASN A 125 9.19 -5.97 10.82
CA ASN A 125 9.93 -6.88 9.94
C ASN A 125 10.53 -6.07 8.78
N THR A 126 11.84 -5.98 8.70
CA THR A 126 12.56 -5.12 7.74
C THR A 126 12.11 -5.32 6.28
N LEU A 127 11.68 -6.53 5.91
CA LEU A 127 11.36 -6.89 4.52
C LEU A 127 10.16 -6.14 3.92
N GLU A 128 9.05 -5.95 4.66
CA GLU A 128 7.86 -5.30 4.09
C GLU A 128 8.04 -3.78 3.93
N ILE A 129 8.81 -3.14 4.81
CA ILE A 129 9.20 -1.72 4.66
C ILE A 129 10.18 -1.56 3.52
N LEU A 130 11.19 -2.44 3.44
CA LEU A 130 12.13 -2.44 2.31
C LEU A 130 11.40 -2.64 0.99
N GLY A 131 10.45 -3.57 0.93
CA GLY A 131 9.62 -3.80 -0.25
C GLY A 131 8.79 -2.57 -0.63
N CYS A 132 8.11 -1.96 0.34
CA CYS A 132 7.37 -0.72 0.12
C CYS A 132 8.27 0.40 -0.41
N LEU A 133 9.40 0.64 0.27
CA LEU A 133 10.35 1.70 -0.08
C LEU A 133 10.95 1.48 -1.47
N ALA A 134 11.34 0.24 -1.79
CA ALA A 134 11.88 -0.12 -3.10
C ALA A 134 10.86 0.10 -4.21
N VAL A 135 9.60 -0.32 -4.02
CA VAL A 135 8.55 -0.14 -5.03
C VAL A 135 8.22 1.33 -5.23
N VAL A 136 8.00 2.10 -4.17
CA VAL A 136 7.70 3.54 -4.27
C VAL A 136 8.86 4.29 -4.93
N THR A 137 10.11 3.95 -4.59
CA THR A 137 11.29 4.53 -5.24
C THR A 137 11.32 4.19 -6.73
N PHE A 138 11.12 2.92 -7.09
CA PHE A 138 11.20 2.47 -8.47
C PHE A 138 10.18 3.17 -9.38
N PHE A 139 8.95 3.39 -8.89
CA PHE A 139 7.89 4.05 -9.67
C PHE A 139 7.83 5.57 -9.49
N GLY A 140 8.43 6.11 -8.42
CA GLY A 140 8.28 7.51 -8.02
C GLY A 140 9.53 8.37 -8.16
N ALA A 141 10.74 7.80 -8.14
CA ALA A 141 11.96 8.60 -8.32
C ALA A 141 12.04 9.15 -9.75
N SER A 142 12.27 10.46 -9.87
CA SER A 142 12.29 11.19 -11.14
C SER A 142 13.69 11.29 -11.76
N ASN A 143 14.74 11.09 -10.96
CA ASN A 143 16.13 11.26 -11.37
C ASN A 143 17.09 10.32 -10.61
N SER A 144 18.37 10.35 -11.03
CA SER A 144 19.43 9.54 -10.44
C SER A 144 19.69 9.86 -8.98
N ASP A 145 19.59 11.14 -8.60
CA ASP A 145 19.96 11.61 -7.26
C ASP A 145 18.93 11.13 -6.23
N GLU A 146 17.65 11.16 -6.60
CA GLU A 146 16.56 10.57 -5.81
C GLU A 146 16.73 9.06 -5.68
N THR A 147 16.99 8.38 -6.80
CA THR A 147 17.25 6.93 -6.78
C THR A 147 18.42 6.57 -5.86
N GLU A 148 19.52 7.32 -5.93
CA GLU A 148 20.70 7.11 -5.08
C GLU A 148 20.39 7.37 -3.61
N GLN A 149 19.66 8.44 -3.28
CA GLN A 149 19.23 8.74 -1.91
C GLN A 149 18.38 7.60 -1.32
N ALA A 150 17.43 7.08 -2.09
CA ALA A 150 16.61 5.96 -1.66
C ALA A 150 17.42 4.66 -1.53
N MET A 151 18.40 4.40 -2.40
CA MET A 151 19.32 3.26 -2.28
C MET A 151 20.18 3.35 -1.02
N LYS A 152 20.70 4.53 -0.69
CA LYS A 152 21.42 4.76 0.58
C LYS A 152 20.51 4.47 1.77
N LEU A 153 19.27 4.94 1.73
CA LEU A 153 18.31 4.67 2.79
C LEU A 153 18.03 3.17 2.94
N LEU A 154 17.76 2.45 1.84
CA LEU A 154 17.59 0.99 1.84
C LEU A 154 18.81 0.28 2.42
N TRP A 155 20.02 0.74 2.07
CA TRP A 155 21.27 0.22 2.61
C TRP A 155 21.38 0.41 4.13
N ASP A 156 21.03 1.59 4.64
CA ASP A 156 21.05 1.89 6.08
C ASP A 156 19.99 1.10 6.89
N PHE A 157 18.99 0.52 6.22
CA PHE A 157 18.07 -0.44 6.82
C PHE A 157 18.64 -1.85 6.87
N ILE A 158 19.36 -2.28 5.82
CA ILE A 158 19.93 -3.62 5.71
C ILE A 158 21.19 -3.76 6.57
N ASN A 159 22.02 -2.72 6.57
CA ASN A 159 23.29 -2.67 7.26
C ASN A 159 23.34 -1.44 8.18
N PRO A 160 22.59 -1.45 9.29
CA PRO A 160 22.61 -0.34 10.24
C PRO A 160 24.03 -0.20 10.81
N ASP A 161 24.57 1.01 10.75
CA ASP A 161 25.90 1.30 11.30
C ASP A 161 25.87 1.10 12.83
N PRO A 162 26.68 0.18 13.41
CA PRO A 162 26.66 -0.10 14.84
C PRO A 162 27.06 1.12 15.70
N GLY A 163 27.57 2.20 15.11
CA GLY A 163 28.01 3.42 15.80
C GLY A 163 26.94 4.47 16.10
N HIS A 164 25.72 4.35 15.59
CA HIS A 164 24.63 5.33 15.79
C HIS A 164 23.44 4.74 16.55
N SER A 165 23.68 4.35 17.80
CA SER A 165 22.62 4.08 18.77
C SER A 165 22.48 5.30 19.68
N VAL A 166 21.38 6.06 19.50
CA VAL A 166 20.87 7.03 20.48
C VAL A 166 19.37 6.87 20.57
#